data_AF-A0A661UPQ6-F1
#
_entry.id   AF-A0A661UPQ6-F1
#
_cell.length_a   1.000
_cell.length_b   1.000
_cell.length_c   1.000
_cell.angle_alpha   90.00
_cell.angle_beta   90.00
_cell.angle_gamma   90.00
#
_symmetry.space_group_name_H-M   'P 1'
#
loop_
_entity.id
_entity.type
_entity.pdbx_description
1 polymer ?
#
loop_
_entity_poly.entity_id
_entity_poly.type
_entity_poly.pdbx_seq_one_letter_code
_entity_poly.pdbx_strand_id
1 'polypeptide(L)'
;MTRFTSAKPSSYAAFSQIQPLILPSTPFIQSSATKPVNLVIYPASIRRGLFLVVTGNKGFTLLELIIIIAILGITAAIAVPGLSTMISNNRISSNASDFAAALQFAKAEAVARLNPVIVCKKNAGSTGCIGGGDWSQGWIVFSDDNGNGGVDGGANEAILLVHDALNSRISFGGSTTEVDSSITFRPSGTSSVTTTGVLIICNDDQFDSSARGILVTITGRGSVMKASDTGEGACL
;
A
#
# COMPACT_ATOMS: atom_id res chain seq x y z
N MET A 1 -37.16 25.53 61.32
CA MET A 1 -37.82 24.62 60.36
C MET A 1 -36.85 24.37 59.22
N THR A 2 -35.99 23.34 59.35
CA THR A 2 -36.12 21.97 58.77
C THR A 2 -35.91 21.96 57.24
N ARG A 3 -35.01 21.19 56.63
CA ARG A 3 -34.05 20.16 57.09
C ARG A 3 -33.13 19.83 55.89
N PHE A 4 -31.83 19.65 56.15
CA PHE A 4 -30.92 18.87 55.29
C PHE A 4 -31.30 17.39 55.36
N THR A 5 -31.26 16.66 54.23
CA THR A 5 -31.04 15.20 54.24
C THR A 5 -30.22 14.76 53.03
N SER A 6 -28.99 14.38 53.34
CA SER A 6 -28.12 13.45 52.61
C SER A 6 -28.78 12.07 52.46
N ALA A 7 -28.51 11.36 51.35
CA ALA A 7 -27.86 10.03 51.35
C ALA A 7 -28.19 9.24 50.06
N LYS A 8 -27.13 8.82 49.37
CA LYS A 8 -27.10 7.72 48.38
C LYS A 8 -26.88 6.40 49.17
N PRO A 9 -27.42 5.25 48.74
CA PRO A 9 -26.56 4.20 48.18
C PRO A 9 -27.23 3.44 47.01
N SER A 10 -26.50 3.16 45.93
CA SER A 10 -25.91 1.84 45.63
C SER A 10 -26.94 0.74 45.36
N SER A 11 -27.25 0.54 44.08
CA SER A 11 -27.77 -0.73 43.57
C SER A 11 -26.88 -1.19 42.42
N TYR A 12 -25.89 -2.02 42.78
CA TYR A 12 -25.19 -2.89 41.86
C TYR A 12 -26.12 -4.06 41.54
N ALA A 13 -26.57 -4.17 40.29
CA ALA A 13 -27.11 -5.40 39.74
C ALA A 13 -26.14 -5.89 38.68
N ALA A 14 -25.26 -6.80 39.10
CA ALA A 14 -24.54 -7.70 38.20
C ALA A 14 -25.51 -8.81 37.77
N PHE A 15 -25.51 -9.16 36.48
CA PHE A 15 -25.25 -10.53 35.98
C PHE A 15 -25.70 -10.67 34.52
N SER A 16 -24.70 -10.89 33.66
CA SER A 16 -24.70 -11.95 32.64
C SER A 16 -25.92 -12.09 31.72
N GLN A 17 -25.85 -11.49 30.53
CA GLN A 17 -26.35 -12.12 29.31
C GLN A 17 -25.32 -11.99 28.19
N ILE A 18 -24.33 -12.89 28.24
CA ILE A 18 -23.49 -13.23 27.09
C ILE A 18 -24.30 -14.20 26.26
N GLN A 19 -24.80 -13.75 25.11
CA GLN A 19 -25.35 -14.67 24.10
C GLN A 19 -24.17 -15.41 23.44
N PRO A 20 -24.18 -16.76 23.40
CA PRO A 20 -23.15 -17.50 22.68
C PRO A 20 -23.38 -17.35 21.16
N LEU A 21 -22.37 -16.82 20.48
CA LEU A 21 -22.23 -16.88 19.03
C LEU A 21 -22.14 -18.37 18.62
N ILE A 22 -23.19 -18.86 17.97
CA ILE A 22 -23.21 -20.14 17.29
C ILE A 22 -22.34 -20.00 16.04
N LEU A 23 -21.16 -20.64 16.06
CA LEU A 23 -20.33 -20.82 14.86
C LEU A 23 -21.03 -21.83 13.92
N PRO A 24 -21.12 -21.56 12.60
CA PRO A 24 -21.58 -22.57 11.66
C PRO A 24 -20.56 -23.70 11.59
N SER A 25 -20.98 -24.89 12.01
CA SER A 25 -20.24 -26.14 11.82
C SER A 25 -19.99 -26.38 10.34
N THR A 26 -18.72 -26.40 9.93
CA THR A 26 -18.30 -26.85 8.60
C THR A 26 -18.72 -28.32 8.40
N PRO A 27 -19.28 -28.71 7.24
CA PRO A 27 -19.61 -30.10 6.98
C PRO A 27 -18.34 -30.95 6.83
N PHE A 28 -18.29 -32.00 7.63
CA PHE A 28 -17.32 -33.09 7.58
C PHE A 28 -17.45 -33.86 6.26
N ILE A 29 -16.41 -33.83 5.42
CA ILE A 29 -16.35 -34.62 4.19
C ILE A 29 -16.10 -36.09 4.59
N GLN A 30 -17.12 -36.92 4.45
CA GLN A 30 -17.03 -38.36 4.69
C GLN A 30 -16.40 -39.04 3.47
N SER A 31 -15.23 -39.66 3.68
CA SER A 31 -14.49 -40.46 2.70
C SER A 31 -15.37 -41.59 2.14
N SER A 32 -15.69 -41.54 0.86
CA SER A 32 -16.42 -42.60 0.17
C SER A 32 -15.51 -43.81 -0.05
N ALA A 33 -16.01 -44.97 0.37
CA ALA A 33 -15.35 -46.25 0.25
C ALA A 33 -15.10 -46.61 -1.23
N THR A 34 -13.85 -46.95 -1.54
CA THR A 34 -13.46 -47.58 -2.81
C THR A 34 -14.08 -48.96 -2.92
N LYS A 35 -14.90 -49.18 -3.96
CA LYS A 35 -15.43 -50.52 -4.31
C LYS A 35 -14.27 -51.47 -4.68
N PRO A 36 -14.27 -52.73 -4.21
CA PRO A 36 -13.30 -53.71 -4.68
C PRO A 36 -13.60 -54.06 -6.14
N VAL A 37 -12.62 -53.83 -7.01
CA VAL A 37 -12.68 -54.24 -8.42
C VAL A 37 -12.38 -55.74 -8.48
N ASN A 38 -13.35 -56.53 -8.91
CA ASN A 38 -13.17 -57.96 -9.17
C ASN A 38 -12.29 -58.13 -10.42
N LEU A 39 -11.07 -58.60 -10.23
CA LEU A 39 -10.12 -58.89 -11.29
C LEU A 39 -10.43 -60.27 -11.88
N VAL A 40 -11.18 -60.29 -12.99
CA VAL A 40 -11.37 -61.50 -13.80
C VAL A 40 -10.11 -61.70 -14.66
N ILE A 41 -9.29 -62.68 -14.29
CA ILE A 41 -8.12 -63.10 -15.08
C ILE A 41 -8.60 -63.98 -16.23
N TYR A 42 -8.57 -63.47 -17.46
CA TYR A 42 -8.73 -64.28 -18.67
C TYR A 42 -7.39 -64.94 -19.02
N PRO A 43 -7.35 -66.25 -19.35
CA PRO A 43 -6.12 -66.90 -19.77
C PRO A 43 -5.70 -66.38 -21.15
N ALA A 44 -4.44 -65.95 -21.23
CA ALA A 44 -3.79 -65.47 -22.43
C ALA A 44 -3.72 -66.58 -23.50
N SER A 45 -4.47 -66.40 -24.60
CA SER A 45 -4.25 -67.12 -25.85
C SER A 45 -3.39 -66.27 -26.78
N ILE A 46 -2.17 -66.76 -26.99
CA ILE A 46 -1.15 -66.32 -27.93
C ILE A 46 -1.73 -66.04 -29.33
N ARG A 47 -1.43 -64.87 -29.91
CA ARG A 47 -0.86 -64.71 -31.27
C ARG A 47 -0.59 -63.25 -31.65
N ARG A 48 0.56 -63.09 -32.32
CA ARG A 48 1.02 -61.99 -33.19
C ARG A 48 1.72 -60.80 -32.52
N GLY A 49 3.02 -60.73 -32.85
CA GLY A 49 3.75 -59.48 -32.99
C GLY A 49 4.27 -58.91 -31.69
N LEU A 50 5.45 -59.37 -31.28
CA LEU A 50 6.34 -58.53 -30.49
C LEU A 50 6.70 -57.31 -31.34
N PHE A 51 5.82 -56.31 -31.37
CA PHE A 51 6.20 -54.98 -31.81
C PHE A 51 7.03 -54.43 -30.66
N LEU A 52 8.35 -54.53 -30.78
CA LEU A 52 9.26 -53.67 -30.03
C LEU A 52 8.76 -52.25 -30.26
N VAL A 53 8.09 -51.66 -29.28
CA VAL A 53 7.95 -50.21 -29.22
C VAL A 53 9.36 -49.70 -29.00
N VAL A 54 10.03 -49.39 -30.11
CA VAL A 54 11.24 -48.58 -30.07
C VAL A 54 10.78 -47.25 -29.47
N THR A 55 11.04 -47.05 -28.18
CA THR A 55 11.01 -45.72 -27.59
C THR A 55 12.18 -44.97 -28.20
N GLY A 56 11.97 -44.48 -29.42
CA GLY A 56 12.94 -43.63 -30.08
C GLY A 56 13.14 -42.42 -29.18
N ASN A 57 14.39 -42.15 -28.81
CA ASN A 57 14.77 -40.83 -28.31
C ASN A 57 14.43 -39.83 -29.42
N LYS A 58 13.23 -39.25 -29.36
CA LYS A 58 12.84 -38.12 -30.21
C LYS A 58 13.61 -36.92 -29.69
N GLY A 59 14.88 -36.80 -30.09
CA GLY A 59 15.62 -35.57 -29.93
C GLY A 59 14.95 -34.47 -30.76
N PHE A 60 14.82 -33.28 -30.18
CA PHE A 60 14.40 -32.09 -30.93
C PHE A 60 15.33 -31.90 -32.12
N THR A 61 14.77 -31.59 -33.29
CA THR A 61 15.62 -31.28 -34.45
C THR A 61 16.30 -29.93 -34.23
N LEU A 62 17.52 -29.75 -34.78
CA LEU A 62 18.21 -28.45 -34.72
C LEU A 62 17.35 -27.33 -35.30
N LEU A 63 16.58 -27.63 -36.35
CA LEU A 63 15.63 -26.70 -36.96
C LEU A 63 14.49 -26.32 -36.00
N GLU A 64 13.93 -27.29 -35.28
CA GLU A 64 12.84 -27.06 -34.31
C GLU A 64 13.29 -26.14 -33.17
N LEU A 65 14.50 -26.33 -32.66
CA LEU A 65 15.07 -25.43 -31.66
C LEU A 65 15.22 -23.99 -32.19
N ILE A 66 15.72 -23.83 -33.42
CA ILE A 66 15.88 -22.49 -34.04
C ILE A 66 14.51 -21.81 -34.22
N ILE A 67 13.48 -22.55 -34.63
CA ILE A 67 12.13 -21.99 -34.78
C ILE A 67 11.57 -21.57 -33.42
N ILE A 68 11.73 -22.39 -32.37
CA ILE A 68 11.29 -22.05 -31.01
C ILE A 68 11.99 -20.79 -30.52
N ILE A 69 13.32 -20.70 -30.67
CA ILE A 69 14.08 -19.51 -30.26
C ILE A 69 13.66 -18.29 -31.07
N ALA A 70 13.40 -18.45 -32.38
CA ALA A 70 12.91 -17.36 -33.22
C ALA A 70 11.54 -16.83 -32.74
N ILE A 71 10.59 -17.73 -32.45
CA ILE A 71 9.27 -17.35 -31.93
C ILE A 71 9.40 -16.70 -30.54
N LEU A 72 10.19 -17.28 -29.65
CA LEU A 72 10.45 -16.73 -28.31
C LEU A 72 11.11 -15.34 -28.38
N GLY A 73 12.01 -15.12 -29.33
CA GLY A 73 12.64 -13.83 -29.55
C GLY A 73 11.63 -12.76 -29.97
N ILE A 74 10.75 -13.09 -30.92
CA ILE A 74 9.71 -12.17 -31.41
C ILE A 74 8.69 -11.84 -30.29
N THR A 75 8.25 -12.85 -29.53
CA THR A 75 7.28 -12.63 -28.45
C THR A 75 7.89 -11.83 -27.29
N ALA A 76 9.14 -12.13 -26.92
CA ALA A 76 9.86 -11.38 -25.88
C ALA A 76 10.06 -9.91 -26.28
N ALA A 77 10.37 -9.63 -27.55
CA ALA A 77 10.56 -8.27 -28.05
C ALA A 77 9.31 -7.38 -27.86
N ILE A 78 8.11 -7.95 -27.93
CA ILE A 78 6.85 -7.23 -27.75
C ILE A 78 6.44 -7.19 -26.26
N ALA A 79 6.68 -8.27 -25.51
CA ALA A 79 6.23 -8.39 -24.12
C ALA A 79 7.07 -7.55 -23.12
N VAL A 80 8.39 -7.52 -23.29
CA VAL A 80 9.32 -6.87 -22.35
C VAL A 80 9.05 -5.36 -22.14
N PRO A 81 8.87 -4.52 -23.18
CA PRO A 81 8.65 -3.08 -22.97
C PRO A 81 7.34 -2.78 -22.21
N GLY A 82 6.29 -3.59 -22.39
CA GLY A 82 5.04 -3.44 -21.65
C GLY A 82 5.20 -3.67 -20.15
N LEU A 83 6.04 -4.65 -19.77
CA LEU A 83 6.32 -4.96 -18.37
C LEU A 83 7.08 -3.83 -17.67
N SER A 84 8.07 -3.21 -18.33
CA SER A 84 8.81 -2.09 -17.73
C SER A 84 7.91 -0.89 -17.42
N THR A 85 6.98 -0.55 -18.32
CA THR A 85 6.02 0.54 -18.11
C THR A 85 5.05 0.21 -16.98
N MET A 86 4.55 -1.02 -16.93
CA MET A 86 3.66 -1.46 -15.84
C MET A 86 4.35 -1.37 -14.47
N ILE A 87 5.61 -1.80 -14.37
CA ILE A 87 6.38 -1.72 -13.13
C ILE A 87 6.59 -0.25 -12.71
N SER A 88 6.95 0.63 -13.66
CA SER A 88 7.13 2.06 -13.38
C SER A 88 5.84 2.69 -12.85
N ASN A 89 4.71 2.44 -13.51
CA ASN A 89 3.40 2.96 -13.12
C ASN A 89 2.97 2.45 -11.73
N ASN A 90 3.26 1.18 -11.43
CA ASN A 90 2.98 0.60 -10.10
C ASN A 90 3.84 1.25 -9.02
N ARG A 91 5.11 1.60 -9.31
CA ARG A 91 5.97 2.31 -8.35
C ARG A 91 5.43 3.69 -8.00
N ILE A 92 5.03 4.49 -9.00
CA ILE A 92 4.42 5.81 -8.75
C ILE A 92 3.16 5.67 -7.91
N SER A 93 2.29 4.72 -8.27
CA SER A 93 1.04 4.48 -7.54
C SER A 93 1.29 4.02 -6.10
N SER A 94 2.29 3.17 -5.87
CA SER A 94 2.70 2.74 -4.52
C SER A 94 3.18 3.92 -3.71
N ASN A 95 4.13 4.70 -4.22
CA ASN A 95 4.69 5.84 -3.50
C ASN A 95 3.65 6.92 -3.20
N ALA A 96 2.70 7.16 -4.12
CA ALA A 96 1.57 8.04 -3.87
C ALA A 96 0.69 7.52 -2.70
N SER A 97 0.49 6.21 -2.64
CA SER A 97 -0.30 5.55 -1.60
C SER A 97 0.44 5.52 -0.27
N ASP A 98 1.76 5.32 -0.28
CA ASP A 98 2.63 5.35 0.90
C ASP A 98 2.65 6.75 1.52
N PHE A 99 2.74 7.79 0.70
CA PHE A 99 2.61 9.17 1.17
C PHE A 99 1.21 9.46 1.74
N ALA A 100 0.15 9.06 1.04
CA ALA A 100 -1.21 9.21 1.55
C ALA A 100 -1.43 8.43 2.87
N ALA A 101 -0.84 7.24 3.01
CA ALA A 101 -0.85 6.47 4.25
C ALA A 101 -0.09 7.18 5.37
N ALA A 102 1.06 7.81 5.08
CA ALA A 102 1.79 8.63 6.04
C ALA A 102 0.96 9.82 6.54
N LEU A 103 0.19 10.47 5.67
CA LEU A 103 -0.74 11.53 6.06
C LEU A 103 -1.86 11.01 6.99
N GLN A 104 -2.45 9.85 6.67
CA GLN A 104 -3.48 9.26 7.53
C GLN A 104 -2.91 8.80 8.87
N PHE A 105 -1.70 8.26 8.87
CA PHE A 105 -0.96 7.90 10.08
C PHE A 105 -0.69 9.14 10.95
N ALA A 106 -0.16 10.21 10.37
CA ALA A 106 0.08 11.46 11.08
C ALA A 106 -1.19 12.04 11.71
N LYS A 107 -2.30 12.02 10.96
CA LYS A 107 -3.62 12.41 11.48
C LYS A 107 -4.05 11.53 12.67
N ALA A 108 -3.91 10.22 12.55
CA ALA A 108 -4.31 9.29 13.62
C ALA A 108 -3.48 9.53 14.89
N GLU A 109 -2.17 9.74 14.75
CA GLU A 109 -1.27 10.05 15.86
C GLU A 109 -1.61 11.41 16.50
N ALA A 110 -1.94 12.44 15.72
CA ALA A 110 -2.32 13.74 16.26
C ALA A 110 -3.56 13.66 17.16
N VAL A 111 -4.56 12.89 16.71
CA VAL A 111 -5.79 12.66 17.48
C VAL A 111 -5.52 11.79 18.70
N ALA A 112 -4.73 10.72 18.56
CA ALA A 112 -4.43 9.78 19.64
C ALA A 112 -3.61 10.41 20.78
N ARG A 113 -2.65 11.29 20.43
CA ARG A 113 -1.77 11.96 21.41
C ARG A 113 -2.35 13.25 21.96
N LEU A 114 -3.43 13.75 21.37
CA LEU A 114 -3.97 15.09 21.62
C LEU A 114 -2.93 16.20 21.41
N ASN A 115 -1.98 15.98 20.49
CA ASN A 115 -0.91 16.92 20.19
C ASN A 115 -0.74 17.10 18.67
N PRO A 116 -0.23 18.25 18.19
CA PRO A 116 0.06 18.41 16.77
C PRO A 116 1.11 17.41 16.28
N VAL A 117 0.88 16.87 15.09
CA VAL A 117 1.84 15.99 14.39
C VAL A 117 2.11 16.58 13.03
N ILE A 118 3.38 16.67 12.65
CA ILE A 118 3.81 17.32 11.42
C ILE A 118 4.40 16.27 10.49
N VAL A 119 4.01 16.35 9.22
CA VAL A 119 4.64 15.66 8.11
C VAL A 119 5.48 16.70 7.36
N CYS A 120 6.77 16.48 7.20
CA CYS A 120 7.64 17.43 6.49
C CYS A 120 8.66 16.72 5.61
N LYS A 121 9.17 17.43 4.60
CA LYS A 121 10.24 16.95 3.71
C LYS A 121 11.51 16.67 4.52
N LYS A 122 12.24 15.63 4.12
CA LYS A 122 13.56 15.28 4.64
C LYS A 122 14.50 15.01 3.45
N ASN A 123 15.80 15.19 3.64
CA ASN A 123 16.82 14.64 2.75
C ASN A 123 17.72 13.65 3.52
N ALA A 124 18.53 12.87 2.80
CA ALA A 124 19.37 11.83 3.39
C ALA A 124 20.37 12.33 4.45
N GLY A 125 20.76 13.61 4.41
CA GLY A 125 21.72 14.20 5.35
C GLY A 125 21.07 14.95 6.53
N SER A 126 19.75 15.11 6.55
CA SER A 126 19.02 15.87 7.57
C SER A 126 18.36 14.95 8.58
N THR A 127 18.47 15.33 9.86
CA THR A 127 17.71 14.72 10.97
C THR A 127 16.35 15.39 11.19
N GLY A 128 16.05 16.48 10.47
CA GLY A 128 14.81 17.24 10.59
C GLY A 128 14.24 17.71 9.27
N CYS A 129 13.22 18.56 9.35
CA CYS A 129 12.53 19.12 8.20
C CYS A 129 13.45 19.98 7.33
N ILE A 130 13.28 19.90 6.01
CA ILE A 130 13.96 20.78 5.05
C ILE A 130 12.96 21.74 4.38
N GLY A 131 13.39 22.97 4.13
CA GLY A 131 12.58 23.99 3.45
C GLY A 131 12.73 24.03 1.92
N GLY A 132 13.63 23.22 1.34
CA GLY A 132 13.88 23.15 -0.09
C GLY A 132 13.76 21.73 -0.63
N GLY A 133 13.88 21.58 -1.96
CA GLY A 133 13.69 20.29 -2.64
C GLY A 133 12.22 19.87 -2.70
N ASP A 134 11.98 18.61 -3.02
CA ASP A 134 10.65 18.04 -3.15
C ASP A 134 10.44 16.83 -2.20
N TRP A 135 9.22 16.32 -2.15
CA TRP A 135 8.89 15.16 -1.32
C TRP A 135 9.52 13.85 -1.82
N SER A 136 10.17 13.84 -2.99
CA SER A 136 10.90 12.67 -3.48
C SER A 136 12.13 12.35 -2.64
N GLN A 137 12.68 13.35 -1.94
CA GLN A 137 13.86 13.21 -1.09
C GLN A 137 13.60 12.45 0.22
N GLY A 138 12.33 12.20 0.51
CA GLY A 138 11.85 11.54 1.72
C GLY A 138 11.06 12.49 2.60
N TRP A 139 10.43 11.91 3.62
CA TRP A 139 9.64 12.66 4.60
C TRP A 139 9.72 12.03 5.96
N ILE A 140 9.39 12.82 6.97
CA ILE A 140 9.27 12.38 8.35
C ILE A 140 7.95 12.81 8.93
N VAL A 141 7.46 12.02 9.87
CA VAL A 141 6.31 12.30 10.70
C VAL A 141 6.79 12.36 12.14
N PHE A 142 6.52 13.46 12.83
CA PHE A 142 6.94 13.66 14.22
C PHE A 142 5.87 14.41 15.02
N SER A 143 5.87 14.23 16.34
CA SER A 143 5.03 15.03 17.24
C SER A 143 5.72 16.36 17.57
N ASP A 144 4.97 17.46 17.45
CA ASP A 144 5.44 18.82 17.74
C ASP A 144 4.94 19.24 19.12
N ASP A 145 5.61 18.76 20.17
CA ASP A 145 5.15 18.97 21.54
C ASP A 145 5.44 20.37 22.09
N ASN A 146 6.39 21.10 21.50
CA ASN A 146 6.73 22.46 21.90
C ASN A 146 6.11 23.55 21.01
N GLY A 147 5.49 23.18 19.89
CA GLY A 147 4.80 24.08 18.97
C GLY A 147 5.73 24.93 18.10
N ASN A 148 6.98 24.53 17.91
CA ASN A 148 7.95 25.30 17.13
C ASN A 148 8.04 24.86 15.65
N GLY A 149 7.38 23.75 15.29
CA GLY A 149 7.34 23.22 13.93
C GLY A 149 8.66 22.61 13.43
N GLY A 150 9.62 22.38 14.33
CA GLY A 150 10.94 21.81 14.05
C GLY A 150 11.12 20.42 14.64
N VAL A 151 12.19 19.73 14.22
CA VAL A 151 12.66 18.51 14.87
C VAL A 151 13.96 18.84 15.58
N ASP A 152 13.88 19.07 16.87
CA ASP A 152 14.96 19.51 17.74
C ASP A 152 15.71 18.34 18.39
N GLY A 153 15.29 17.10 18.15
CA GLY A 153 15.90 15.90 18.70
C GLY A 153 15.89 15.85 20.25
N GLY A 154 15.06 16.67 20.88
CA GLY A 154 14.87 16.72 22.33
C GLY A 154 14.01 15.56 22.84
N ALA A 155 14.00 15.37 24.16
CA ALA A 155 13.21 14.32 24.83
C ALA A 155 11.69 14.42 24.61
N ASN A 156 11.21 15.52 24.01
CA ASN A 156 9.79 15.83 23.82
C ASN A 156 9.35 15.79 22.35
N GLU A 157 10.19 15.41 21.40
CA GLU A 157 9.77 15.32 19.99
C GLU A 157 10.10 13.95 19.43
N ALA A 158 9.08 13.11 19.36
CA ALA A 158 9.25 11.74 18.88
C ALA A 158 9.11 11.72 17.36
N ILE A 159 10.16 11.24 16.67
CA ILE A 159 10.04 10.83 15.27
C ILE A 159 9.22 9.54 15.24
N LEU A 160 8.04 9.60 14.65
CA LEU A 160 7.05 8.52 14.62
C LEU A 160 7.22 7.63 13.38
N LEU A 161 7.55 8.26 12.25
CA LEU A 161 7.75 7.56 10.98
C LEU A 161 8.81 8.30 10.15
N VAL A 162 9.67 7.53 9.50
CA VAL A 162 10.64 8.03 8.53
C VAL A 162 10.42 7.27 7.24
N HIS A 163 10.32 8.02 6.15
CA HIS A 163 10.36 7.48 4.80
C HIS A 163 11.62 7.98 4.10
N ASP A 164 12.42 7.05 3.59
CA ASP A 164 13.65 7.38 2.89
C ASP A 164 13.37 7.97 1.50
N ALA A 165 14.43 8.48 0.88
CA ALA A 165 14.37 9.02 -0.47
C ALA A 165 13.83 7.98 -1.46
N LEU A 166 12.97 8.45 -2.36
CA LEU A 166 12.42 7.68 -3.44
C LEU A 166 13.45 7.48 -4.56
N ASN A 167 13.07 6.73 -5.58
CA ASN A 167 13.90 6.59 -6.78
C ASN A 167 14.12 7.97 -7.43
N SER A 168 15.33 8.24 -7.91
CA SER A 168 15.72 9.55 -8.47
C SER A 168 14.94 9.99 -9.71
N ARG A 169 14.15 9.10 -10.31
CA ARG A 169 13.24 9.44 -11.42
C ARG A 169 11.91 9.99 -10.93
N ILE A 170 11.58 9.80 -9.66
CA ILE A 170 10.31 10.22 -9.11
C ILE A 170 10.47 11.63 -8.58
N SER A 171 9.53 12.49 -8.93
CA SER A 171 9.49 13.87 -8.48
C SER A 171 8.12 14.21 -7.93
N PHE A 172 8.09 15.20 -7.04
CA PHE A 172 6.87 15.80 -6.53
C PHE A 172 6.82 17.27 -6.91
N GLY A 173 5.62 17.74 -7.24
CA GLY A 173 5.30 19.17 -7.28
C GLY A 173 3.82 19.40 -7.10
N GLY A 174 3.27 20.42 -7.75
CA GLY A 174 1.88 20.87 -7.58
C GLY A 174 1.79 22.35 -7.23
N SER A 175 0.59 22.92 -7.34
CA SER A 175 0.40 24.37 -7.29
C SER A 175 0.25 24.95 -5.87
N THR A 176 -0.07 24.12 -4.88
CA THR A 176 -0.45 24.59 -3.54
C THR A 176 0.74 24.66 -2.59
N THR A 177 1.15 25.88 -2.25
CA THR A 177 2.29 26.16 -1.36
C THR A 177 2.09 25.66 0.08
N GLU A 178 0.85 25.51 0.53
CA GLU A 178 0.50 25.03 1.89
C GLU A 178 0.91 23.58 2.16
N VAL A 179 1.11 22.78 1.12
CA VAL A 179 1.53 21.37 1.21
C VAL A 179 2.93 21.12 0.65
N ASP A 180 3.62 22.16 0.18
CA ASP A 180 4.95 22.00 -0.42
C ASP A 180 6.01 21.67 0.64
N SER A 181 6.00 22.36 1.78
CA SER A 181 7.04 22.23 2.80
C SER A 181 6.70 21.24 3.90
N SER A 182 5.52 21.39 4.48
CA SER A 182 5.06 20.60 5.61
C SER A 182 3.54 20.64 5.72
N ILE A 183 2.98 19.61 6.37
CA ILE A 183 1.55 19.47 6.62
C ILE A 183 1.40 19.15 8.11
N THR A 184 0.76 20.04 8.86
CA THR A 184 0.50 19.84 10.28
C THR A 184 -0.90 19.31 10.50
N PHE A 185 -1.04 18.23 11.26
CA PHE A 185 -2.32 17.71 11.72
C PHE A 185 -2.54 18.13 13.17
N ARG A 186 -3.72 18.69 13.45
CA ARG A 186 -4.13 19.15 14.78
C ARG A 186 -4.81 18.02 15.55
N PRO A 187 -4.90 18.12 16.89
CA PRO A 187 -5.65 17.17 17.73
C PRO A 187 -7.11 16.95 17.32
N SER A 188 -7.71 17.93 16.64
CA SER A 188 -9.06 17.84 16.05
C SER A 188 -9.14 16.95 14.80
N GLY A 189 -8.01 16.45 14.29
CA GLY A 189 -7.91 15.67 13.06
C GLY A 189 -7.97 16.50 11.78
N THR A 190 -7.97 17.83 11.88
CA THR A 190 -7.86 18.77 10.75
C THR A 190 -6.40 19.02 10.40
N SER A 191 -6.14 19.36 9.14
CA SER A 191 -4.80 19.71 8.65
C SER A 191 -4.53 21.22 8.75
N SER A 192 -3.31 21.63 8.42
CA SER A 192 -2.86 23.04 8.35
C SER A 192 -3.37 23.76 7.10
N VAL A 193 -3.78 23.02 6.07
CA VAL A 193 -4.23 23.61 4.81
C VAL A 193 -5.52 24.41 5.02
N THR A 194 -5.66 25.53 4.31
CA THR A 194 -6.86 26.37 4.34
C THR A 194 -7.82 26.05 3.21
N THR A 195 -7.27 25.53 2.10
CA THR A 195 -8.01 24.98 0.95
C THR A 195 -7.50 23.56 0.69
N THR A 196 -8.23 22.74 -0.08
CA THR A 196 -7.71 21.43 -0.48
C THR A 196 -6.38 21.59 -1.21
N GLY A 197 -5.30 21.07 -0.61
CA GLY A 197 -3.98 21.04 -1.20
C GLY A 197 -3.87 19.92 -2.23
N VAL A 198 -3.09 20.15 -3.28
CA VAL A 198 -2.83 19.19 -4.35
C VAL A 198 -1.32 19.04 -4.52
N LEU A 199 -0.85 17.81 -4.40
CA LEU A 199 0.50 17.39 -4.76
C LEU A 199 0.41 16.47 -5.97
N ILE A 200 1.31 16.63 -6.92
CA ILE A 200 1.45 15.75 -8.09
C ILE A 200 2.74 14.97 -7.96
N ILE A 201 2.65 13.66 -8.16
CA ILE A 201 3.81 12.76 -8.23
C ILE A 201 3.95 12.24 -9.66
N CYS A 202 5.16 12.39 -10.21
CA CYS A 202 5.48 12.04 -11.58
C CYS A 202 6.72 11.15 -11.67
N ASN A 203 6.91 10.54 -12.84
CA ASN A 203 8.15 9.87 -13.19
C ASN A 203 8.83 10.62 -14.34
N ASP A 204 10.13 10.87 -14.20
CA ASP A 204 10.97 11.64 -15.11
C ASP A 204 10.36 13.02 -15.45
N ASP A 205 9.69 13.67 -14.47
CA ASP A 205 8.96 14.94 -14.59
C ASP A 205 7.84 14.99 -15.67
N GLN A 206 7.39 13.81 -16.14
CA GLN A 206 6.37 13.72 -17.18
C GLN A 206 4.95 13.71 -16.60
N PHE A 207 4.12 14.66 -17.06
CA PHE A 207 2.69 14.70 -16.77
C PHE A 207 1.93 13.82 -17.75
N ASP A 208 1.92 12.51 -17.50
CA ASP A 208 1.26 11.52 -18.35
C ASP A 208 0.25 10.65 -17.57
N SER A 209 -0.24 9.57 -18.19
CA SER A 209 -1.20 8.64 -17.56
C SER A 209 -0.67 7.92 -16.30
N SER A 210 0.65 7.90 -16.09
CA SER A 210 1.29 7.32 -14.92
C SER A 210 1.30 8.26 -13.72
N ALA A 211 1.22 9.58 -13.95
CA ALA A 211 1.20 10.58 -12.90
C ALA A 211 0.00 10.41 -11.96
N ARG A 212 0.20 10.70 -10.68
CA ARG A 212 -0.84 10.62 -9.65
C ARG A 212 -0.96 11.95 -8.92
N GLY A 213 -2.18 12.28 -8.53
CA GLY A 213 -2.48 13.40 -7.67
C GLY A 213 -2.76 12.93 -6.26
N ILE A 214 -2.29 13.68 -5.27
CA ILE A 214 -2.52 13.47 -3.86
C ILE A 214 -3.21 14.72 -3.33
N LEU A 215 -4.44 14.55 -2.88
CA LEU A 215 -5.24 15.64 -2.30
C LEU A 215 -5.16 15.59 -0.79
N VAL A 216 -4.98 16.75 -0.19
CA VAL A 216 -4.99 16.96 1.26
C VAL A 216 -6.13 17.90 1.57
N THR A 217 -7.22 17.38 2.15
CA THR A 217 -8.36 18.22 2.54
C THR A 217 -8.11 18.94 3.87
N ILE A 218 -8.85 20.01 4.13
CA ILE A 218 -8.90 20.70 5.44
C ILE A 218 -9.28 19.78 6.61
N THR A 219 -10.04 18.71 6.32
CA THR A 219 -10.42 17.66 7.28
C THR A 219 -9.31 16.64 7.52
N GLY A 220 -8.10 16.88 6.99
CA GLY A 220 -6.93 16.03 7.13
C GLY A 220 -7.01 14.71 6.36
N ARG A 221 -7.87 14.58 5.35
CA ARG A 221 -7.90 13.37 4.52
C ARG A 221 -6.87 13.51 3.39
N GLY A 222 -5.87 12.64 3.39
CA GLY A 222 -5.02 12.34 2.23
C GLY A 222 -5.72 11.33 1.29
N SER A 223 -5.83 11.63 0.00
CA SER A 223 -6.39 10.70 -1.00
C SER A 223 -5.66 10.76 -2.33
N VAL A 224 -5.47 9.60 -2.97
CA VAL A 224 -4.80 9.48 -4.27
C VAL A 224 -5.83 9.42 -5.41
N MET A 225 -5.54 10.09 -6.52
CA MET A 225 -6.28 10.02 -7.77
C MET A 225 -5.34 10.14 -8.98
N LYS A 226 -5.88 10.12 -10.20
CA LYS A 226 -5.06 10.42 -11.39
C LYS A 226 -4.70 11.90 -11.39
N ALA A 227 -3.50 12.23 -11.86
CA ALA A 227 -3.07 13.62 -11.96
C ALA A 227 -3.99 14.44 -12.90
N SER A 228 -4.50 13.84 -13.97
CA SER A 228 -5.46 14.49 -14.89
C SER A 228 -6.76 14.96 -14.22
N ASP A 229 -7.13 14.36 -13.09
CA ASP A 229 -8.41 14.60 -12.42
C ASP A 229 -8.30 15.69 -11.34
N THR A 230 -7.09 16.17 -11.05
CA THR A 230 -6.85 17.20 -10.02
C THR A 230 -7.08 18.63 -10.53
N GLY A 231 -7.11 18.82 -11.85
CA GLY A 231 -7.10 20.14 -12.49
C GLY A 231 -5.70 20.73 -12.70
N GLU A 232 -4.65 20.01 -12.30
CA GLU A 232 -3.26 20.38 -12.60
C GLU A 232 -2.90 20.00 -14.04
N GLY A 233 -1.91 20.71 -14.62
CA GLY A 233 -1.45 20.48 -16.00
C GLY A 233 0.04 20.15 -16.13
N ALA A 234 0.77 20.12 -15.01
CA ALA A 234 2.21 19.89 -14.96
C ALA A 234 2.61 19.21 -13.65
N CYS A 235 3.82 18.66 -13.63
CA CYS A 235 4.40 18.05 -12.43
C CYS A 235 5.05 19.08 -11.50
N LEU A 236 5.62 20.15 -12.05
CA LEU A 236 6.33 21.24 -11.35
C LEU A 236 5.68 22.59 -11.64
#